data_AF-A0A8J4WLX9-F1
#
_entry.id   AF-A0A8J4WLX9-F1
#
_cell.length_a   1.000
_cell.length_b   1.000
_cell.length_c   1.000
_cell.angle_alpha   90.00
_cell.angle_beta   90.00
_cell.angle_gamma   90.00
#
_symmetry.space_group_name_H-M   'P 1'
#
loop_
_entity.id
_entity.type
_entity.pdbx_description
1 polymer ?
#
loop_
_entity_poly.entity_id
_entity_poly.type
_entity_poly.pdbx_seq_one_letter_code
_entity_poly.pdbx_strand_id
1 'polypeptide(L)'
;MRTGFASIVPADADVADVADAIVKVVDTPFGKRPFRVHIDPTQDGAEVVNAVSDRVRAELLRRIGLADVLTPRALTSPLQNAA
;
A
#
# COMPACT_ATOMS: atom_id res chain seq x y z
N MET A 1 -31.44 2.72 -16.66
CA MET A 1 -30.23 3.51 -16.33
C MET A 1 -29.13 2.55 -15.88
N ARG A 2 -27.86 2.77 -16.28
CA ARG A 2 -26.72 2.00 -15.76
C ARG A 2 -26.40 2.50 -14.34
N THR A 3 -26.25 1.59 -13.37
CA THR A 3 -26.04 1.90 -11.94
C THR A 3 -24.56 1.99 -11.52
N GLY A 4 -23.63 1.45 -12.32
CA GLY A 4 -22.18 1.59 -12.09
C GLY A 4 -21.70 0.97 -10.79
N PHE A 5 -20.71 1.59 -10.13
CA PHE A 5 -20.16 1.10 -8.86
C PHE A 5 -21.21 1.03 -7.74
N ALA A 6 -22.24 1.87 -7.77
CA ALA A 6 -23.29 1.87 -6.74
C ALA A 6 -24.02 0.52 -6.62
N SER A 7 -24.03 -0.32 -7.66
CA SER A 7 -24.64 -1.65 -7.59
C SER A 7 -23.75 -2.76 -7.01
N ILE A 8 -22.48 -2.49 -6.72
CA ILE A 8 -21.53 -3.48 -6.18
C ILE A 8 -21.01 -3.13 -4.78
N VAL A 9 -21.41 -1.98 -4.23
CA VAL A 9 -21.07 -1.60 -2.86
C VAL A 9 -22.00 -2.32 -1.89
N PRO A 10 -21.47 -3.10 -0.95
CA PRO A 10 -22.27 -3.69 0.13
C PRO A 10 -22.97 -2.61 0.96
N ALA A 11 -24.18 -2.90 1.44
CA ALA A 11 -24.97 -1.93 2.21
C ALA A 11 -24.36 -1.57 3.57
N ASP A 12 -23.49 -2.44 4.09
CA ASP A 12 -22.76 -2.33 5.34
C ASP A 12 -21.33 -1.79 5.18
N ALA A 13 -20.95 -1.37 3.97
CA ALA A 13 -19.66 -0.71 3.76
C ALA A 13 -19.60 0.63 4.52
N ASP A 14 -18.57 0.79 5.35
CA ASP A 14 -18.37 2.00 6.16
C ASP A 14 -17.13 2.79 5.68
N VAL A 15 -17.29 4.09 5.50
CA VAL A 15 -16.19 5.00 5.16
C VAL A 15 -15.22 5.19 6.33
N ALA A 16 -15.66 4.93 7.56
CA ALA A 16 -14.83 4.99 8.76
C ALA A 16 -13.67 3.98 8.73
N ASP A 17 -13.82 2.84 8.04
CA ASP A 17 -12.76 1.84 7.88
C ASP A 17 -11.49 2.41 7.24
N VAL A 18 -11.64 3.41 6.35
CA VAL A 18 -10.51 4.13 5.76
C VAL A 18 -9.78 4.97 6.79
N ALA A 19 -10.53 5.68 7.65
CA ALA A 19 -9.95 6.49 8.71
C ALA A 19 -9.18 5.62 9.71
N ASP A 20 -9.77 4.50 10.12
CA ASP A 20 -9.13 3.53 11.03
C ASP A 20 -7.86 2.92 10.43
N ALA A 21 -7.88 2.60 9.14
CA ALA A 21 -6.70 2.12 8.43
C ALA A 21 -5.57 3.16 8.39
N ILE A 22 -5.91 4.43 8.17
CA ILE A 22 -4.93 5.53 8.18
C ILE A 22 -4.31 5.69 9.58
N VAL A 23 -5.12 5.68 10.64
CA VAL A 23 -4.62 5.75 12.03
C VAL A 23 -3.61 4.62 12.28
N LYS A 24 -3.97 3.38 11.94
CA LYS A 24 -3.06 2.22 12.08
C LYS A 24 -1.75 2.40 11.30
N VAL A 25 -1.79 2.95 10.08
CA VAL A 25 -0.59 3.22 9.27
C VAL A 25 0.28 4.29 9.92
N VAL A 26 -0.31 5.36 10.45
CA VAL A 26 0.42 6.44 11.13
C VAL A 26 1.13 5.91 12.37
N ASP A 27 0.42 5.11 13.18
CA ASP A 27 0.91 4.50 14.42
C ASP A 27 1.95 3.39 14.19
N THR A 28 2.03 2.84 12.98
CA THR A 28 3.02 1.81 12.65
C THR A 28 4.45 2.39 12.73
N PRO A 29 5.39 1.70 13.41
CA PRO A 29 6.77 2.17 13.54
C PRO A 29 7.43 2.51 12.20
N PHE A 30 8.37 3.45 12.24
CA PHE A 30 9.17 3.81 11.07
C PHE A 30 9.80 2.56 10.43
N GLY A 31 9.73 2.49 9.10
CA GLY A 31 10.24 1.36 8.33
C GLY A 31 9.41 0.08 8.37
N LYS A 32 8.28 0.07 9.10
CA LYS A 32 7.36 -1.08 9.17
C LYS A 32 6.00 -0.82 8.52
N ARG A 33 5.75 0.41 8.06
CA ARG A 33 4.51 0.77 7.37
C ARG A 33 4.34 -0.09 6.11
N PRO A 34 3.14 -0.65 5.87
CA PRO A 34 2.88 -1.34 4.63
C PRO A 34 2.98 -0.36 3.46
N PHE A 35 3.46 -0.83 2.31
CA PHE A 35 3.52 -0.01 1.10
C PHE A 35 2.12 0.35 0.58
N ARG A 36 1.14 -0.52 0.85
CA ARG A 36 -0.26 -0.35 0.45
C ARG A 36 -1.19 -1.00 1.48
N VAL A 37 -2.33 -0.35 1.72
CA VAL A 37 -3.45 -0.88 2.50
C VAL A 37 -4.68 -0.83 1.62
N HIS A 38 -5.47 -1.90 1.60
CA HIS A 38 -6.70 -2.00 0.82
C HIS A 38 -7.90 -1.98 1.76
N ILE A 39 -8.78 -1.01 1.53
CA ILE A 39 -10.14 -0.98 2.06
C ILE A 39 -11.04 -0.98 0.84
N ASP A 40 -11.42 -2.19 0.41
CA ASP A 40 -12.24 -2.42 -0.79
C ASP A 40 -13.40 -3.37 -0.44
N PRO A 41 -14.52 -2.80 0.06
CA PRO A 41 -15.73 -3.59 0.32
C PRO A 41 -16.31 -4.21 -0.94
N THR A 42 -16.04 -3.64 -2.12
CA THR A 42 -16.59 -4.10 -3.40
C THR A 42 -15.86 -5.30 -3.98
N GLN A 43 -14.63 -5.56 -3.51
CA GLN A 43 -13.72 -6.56 -4.08
C GLN A 43 -13.61 -6.43 -5.60
N ASP A 44 -13.39 -5.21 -6.09
CA ASP A 44 -13.39 -4.90 -7.52
C ASP A 44 -12.14 -5.41 -8.27
N GLY A 45 -11.19 -5.97 -7.52
CA GLY A 45 -9.95 -6.56 -8.04
C GLY A 45 -8.75 -5.62 -7.97
N ALA A 46 -8.90 -4.39 -7.46
CA ALA A 46 -7.79 -3.45 -7.29
C ALA A 46 -6.65 -4.03 -6.45
N GLU A 47 -6.94 -4.79 -5.39
CA GLU A 47 -5.91 -5.44 -4.56
C GLU A 47 -5.01 -6.36 -5.39
N VAL A 48 -5.61 -7.22 -6.22
CA VAL A 48 -4.88 -8.16 -7.08
C VAL A 48 -4.00 -7.42 -8.10
N VAL A 49 -4.57 -6.42 -8.78
CA VAL A 49 -3.86 -5.62 -9.78
C VAL A 49 -2.68 -4.88 -9.14
N ASN A 50 -2.90 -4.31 -7.96
CA ASN A 50 -1.87 -3.58 -7.23
C ASN A 50 -0.75 -4.50 -6.76
N ALA A 51 -1.07 -5.68 -6.21
CA ALA A 51 -0.06 -6.66 -5.79
C ALA A 51 0.85 -7.09 -6.94
N VAL A 52 0.28 -7.36 -8.12
CA VAL A 52 1.07 -7.69 -9.33
C VAL A 52 1.93 -6.50 -9.75
N SER A 53 1.36 -5.30 -9.78
CA SER A 53 2.06 -4.08 -10.20
C SER A 53 3.22 -3.73 -9.26
N ASP A 54 3.01 -3.80 -7.95
CA ASP A 54 4.01 -3.48 -6.94
C ASP A 54 5.18 -4.48 -7.02
N ARG A 55 4.89 -5.78 -7.21
CA ARG A 55 5.92 -6.81 -7.43
C ARG A 55 6.75 -6.55 -8.70
N VAL A 56 6.09 -6.29 -9.82
CA VAL A 56 6.77 -6.09 -11.12
C VAL A 56 7.65 -4.84 -11.10
N ARG A 57 7.17 -3.75 -10.51
CA ARG A 57 7.97 -2.51 -10.36
C ARG A 57 9.17 -2.71 -9.45
N ALA A 58 8.99 -3.40 -8.33
CA ALA A 58 10.10 -3.71 -7.43
C ALA A 58 11.16 -4.59 -8.12
N GLU A 59 10.74 -5.56 -8.92
CA GLU A 59 11.63 -6.41 -9.70
C GLU A 59 12.43 -5.62 -10.73
N LEU A 60 11.78 -4.71 -11.47
CA LEU A 60 12.47 -3.81 -12.40
C LEU A 60 13.54 -3.00 -11.68
N LEU A 61 13.20 -2.37 -10.55
CA LEU A 61 14.13 -1.53 -9.78
C LEU A 61 15.34 -2.33 -9.29
N ARG A 62 15.14 -3.58 -8.85
CA ARG A 62 16.27 -4.48 -8.52
C ARG A 62 17.14 -4.79 -9.74
N ARG A 63 16.54 -5.10 -10.89
CA ARG A 63 17.27 -5.47 -12.12
C ARG A 63 18.13 -4.35 -12.68
N ILE A 64 17.71 -3.10 -12.51
CA ILE A 64 18.45 -1.93 -13.02
C ILE A 64 19.39 -1.31 -11.97
N GLY A 65 19.60 -1.98 -10.83
CA GLY A 65 20.55 -1.52 -9.79
C GLY A 65 20.03 -0.40 -8.88
N LEU A 66 18.71 -0.18 -8.82
CA LEU A 66 18.04 0.82 -8.00
C LEU A 66 17.23 0.18 -6.86
N ALA A 67 17.72 -0.92 -6.28
CA ALA A 67 17.01 -1.61 -5.22
C ALA A 67 16.92 -0.79 -3.92
N ASP A 68 17.85 0.15 -3.72
CA ASP A 68 17.92 1.02 -2.55
C ASP A 68 16.70 1.96 -2.43
N VAL A 69 16.08 2.35 -3.56
CA VAL A 69 14.88 3.21 -3.54
C VAL A 69 13.61 2.50 -3.07
N LEU A 70 13.64 1.17 -2.93
CA LEU A 70 12.51 0.38 -2.42
C LEU A 70 12.35 0.48 -0.90
N THR A 71 13.31 1.08 -0.22
CA THR A 71 13.32 1.20 1.24
C THR A 71 13.62 2.64 1.63
N PRO A 72 12.99 3.20 2.69
CA PRO A 72 13.32 4.53 3.16
C PRO A 72 14.82 4.70 3.40
N ARG A 73 15.38 5.84 2.96
CA ARG A 73 16.82 6.16 3.02
C ARG A 73 17.44 5.92 4.40
N ALA A 74 16.69 6.21 5.46
CA ALA A 74 17.20 6.06 6.83
C ALA A 74 17.43 4.61 7.25
N LEU A 75 16.92 3.63 6.50
CA LEU A 75 17.17 2.21 6.71
C LEU A 75 18.24 1.65 5.75
N THR A 76 18.62 2.40 4.72
CA THR A 76 19.61 1.97 3.70
C THR A 76 20.94 2.73 3.80
N SER A 77 20.98 3.89 4.48
CA SER A 77 22.21 4.66 4.67
C SER A 77 23.06 4.13 5.83
N PRO A 78 24.35 3.81 5.62
CA PRO A 78 25.26 3.38 6.69
C PRO A 78 25.47 4.41 7.81
N LEU A 79 25.26 5.70 7.50
CA LEU A 79 25.56 6.82 8.39
C LEU A 79 24.55 7.04 9.52
N GLN A 80 23.45 6.27 9.58
CA GLN A 80 22.42 6.41 10.62
C GLN A 80 22.40 5.28 11.65
N ASN A 81 23.27 4.27 11.50
CA ASN A 81 23.45 3.19 12.50
C ASN A 81 24.49 3.55 13.59
N ALA A 82 24.93 4.81 13.64
CA ALA A 82 25.87 5.34 14.62
C ALA A 82 25.27 6.54 15.34
N ALA A 83 24.19 6.30 16.11
CA ALA A 83 23.69 7.17 17.16
C ALA A 83 22.90 6.33 18.16
#